data_AF-A0A4R6T1R1-F1
#
_entry.id   AF-A0A4R6T1R1-F1
#
_cell.length_a   1.000
_cell.length_b   1.000
_cell.length_c   1.000
_cell.angle_alpha   90.00
_cell.angle_beta   90.00
_cell.angle_gamma   90.00
#
_symmetry.space_group_name_H-M   'P 1'
#
loop_
_entity.id
_entity.type
_entity.pdbx_description
1 polymer ?
#
loop_
_entity_poly.entity_id
_entity_poly.type
_entity_poly.pdbx_seq_one_letter_code
_entity_poly.pdbx_strand_id
1 'polypeptide(L)' 'MKESPNTKFTIRVQAEGLTKEDIAVHYADTSDGTPYYVCKIDGHEVQLRKDDEKWEQIWGELNQEQVDALGAEINKHLV' A
#
# COMPACT_ATOMS: atom_id res chain seq x y z
N MET A 1 -10.14 13.27 17.13
CA MET A 1 -8.69 13.00 17.14
C MET A 1 -8.23 13.30 15.72
N LYS A 2 -7.24 14.19 15.52
CA LYS A 2 -6.86 14.62 14.16
C LYS A 2 -6.08 13.49 13.50
N GLU A 3 -6.75 12.69 12.67
CA GLU A 3 -6.09 11.82 11.71
C GLU A 3 -5.19 12.71 10.85
N SER A 4 -3.89 12.57 11.07
CA SER A 4 -2.89 13.37 10.38
C SER A 4 -2.82 12.81 8.95
N PRO A 5 -3.05 13.61 7.90
CA PRO A 5 -3.19 13.14 6.51
C PRO A 5 -1.87 12.69 5.88
N ASN A 6 -0.95 12.10 6.66
CA ASN A 6 0.41 11.79 6.24
C ASN A 6 0.96 10.54 6.94
N THR A 7 0.11 9.53 7.15
CA THR A 7 0.51 8.27 7.79
C THR A 7 1.54 7.56 6.92
N LYS A 8 2.77 7.48 7.43
CA LYS A 8 3.85 6.67 6.87
C LYS A 8 4.08 5.52 7.84
N PHE A 9 3.98 4.31 7.36
CA PHE A 9 4.20 3.12 8.14
C PHE A 9 4.92 2.08 7.30
N THR A 10 5.51 1.11 7.98
CA THR A 10 6.31 0.08 7.34
C THR A 10 5.61 -1.24 7.57
N ILE A 11 5.36 -1.98 6.49
CA ILE A 11 4.73 -3.30 6.54
C ILE A 11 5.73 -4.35 6.09
N ARG A 12 5.52 -5.59 6.55
CA ARG A 12 6.31 -6.75 6.13
C ARG A 12 5.40 -7.72 5.41
N VAL A 13 5.55 -7.75 4.10
CA VAL A 13 4.82 -8.70 3.25
C VAL A 13 5.73 -9.88 2.94
N GLN A 14 5.13 -11.07 2.91
CA GLN A 14 5.74 -12.26 2.36
C GLN A 14 4.87 -12.75 1.20
N ALA A 15 5.30 -12.49 -0.04
CA ALA A 15 4.62 -12.92 -1.27
C ALA A 15 5.65 -13.39 -2.30
N GLU A 16 5.22 -14.10 -3.34
CA GLU A 16 6.14 -14.52 -4.39
C GLU A 16 6.73 -13.29 -5.12
N GLY A 17 8.06 -13.19 -5.15
CA GLY A 17 8.78 -12.03 -5.70
C GLY A 17 8.88 -10.81 -4.77
N LEU A 18 8.25 -10.82 -3.59
CA LEU A 18 8.52 -9.87 -2.51
C LEU A 18 9.32 -10.59 -1.41
N THR A 19 10.59 -10.25 -1.28
CA THR A 19 11.36 -10.64 -0.10
C THR A 19 10.74 -10.02 1.14
N LYS A 20 10.91 -10.67 2.31
CA LYS A 20 10.44 -10.18 3.63
C LYS A 20 11.16 -8.88 4.01
N GLU A 21 10.83 -7.83 3.31
CA GLU A 21 11.45 -6.52 3.45
C GLU A 21 10.48 -5.57 4.11
N ASP A 22 11.08 -4.60 4.78
CA ASP A 22 10.37 -3.51 5.41
C ASP A 22 9.91 -2.54 4.30
N ILE A 23 8.67 -2.74 3.81
CA ILE A 23 8.08 -1.96 2.73
C ILE A 23 7.53 -0.67 3.32
N ALA A 24 8.09 0.46 2.90
CA ALA A 24 7.62 1.77 3.33
C ALA A 24 6.33 2.13 2.57
N VAL A 25 5.23 2.23 3.31
CA VAL A 25 3.92 2.63 2.79
C VAL A 25 3.62 4.05 3.21
N HIS A 26 3.22 4.87 2.24
CA HIS A 26 2.77 6.23 2.47
C HIS A 26 1.32 6.39 2.03
N TYR A 27 0.45 6.68 3.01
CA TYR A 27 -0.91 7.11 2.72
C TYR A 27 -0.91 8.54 2.16
N ALA A 28 -1.60 8.73 1.04
CA ALA A 28 -1.81 10.02 0.41
C ALA A 28 -3.28 10.16 -0.01
N ASP A 29 -3.88 11.28 0.34
CA ASP A 29 -5.22 11.65 -0.12
C ASP A 29 -5.13 12.47 -1.40
N THR A 30 -5.96 12.17 -2.39
CA THR A 30 -6.12 13.07 -3.54
C THR A 30 -7.08 14.18 -3.17
N SER A 31 -6.90 15.38 -3.72
CA SER A 31 -7.88 16.48 -3.53
C SER A 31 -9.30 16.12 -4.00
N ASP A 32 -9.45 15.03 -4.76
CA ASP A 32 -10.71 14.47 -5.24
C ASP A 32 -11.39 13.54 -4.19
N GLY A 33 -10.76 13.30 -3.04
CA GLY A 33 -11.27 12.48 -1.94
C GLY A 33 -11.03 10.99 -2.11
N THR A 34 -10.20 10.58 -3.08
CA THR A 34 -9.79 9.18 -3.23
C THR A 34 -8.41 8.98 -2.58
N PRO A 35 -8.32 8.16 -1.51
CA PRO A 35 -7.04 7.82 -0.91
C PRO A 35 -6.29 6.75 -1.72
N TYR A 36 -4.98 6.88 -1.76
CA TYR A 36 -4.06 5.89 -2.31
C TYR A 36 -2.85 5.69 -1.40
N TYR A 37 -2.15 4.59 -1.62
CA TYR A 37 -1.06 4.10 -0.80
C TYR A 37 0.15 3.88 -1.68
N VAL A 38 1.21 4.61 -1.41
CA VAL A 38 2.48 4.52 -2.14
C VAL A 38 3.41 3.56 -1.39
N CYS A 39 3.70 2.42 -1.98
CA CYS A 39 4.61 1.40 -1.45
C CYS A 39 5.96 1.50 -2.16
N LYS A 40 7.05 1.61 -1.39
CA LYS A 40 8.42 1.54 -1.93
C LYS A 40 9.02 0.17 -1.66
N ILE A 41 9.34 -0.55 -2.72
CA ILE A 41 9.81 -1.94 -2.71
C ILE A 41 11.07 -2.00 -3.56
N ASP A 42 12.22 -2.32 -2.97
CA ASP A 42 13.51 -2.46 -3.67
C ASP A 42 13.86 -1.29 -4.61
N GLY A 43 13.48 -0.05 -4.24
CA GLY A 43 13.68 1.14 -5.07
C GLY A 43 12.62 1.37 -6.16
N HIS A 44 11.70 0.43 -6.36
CA HIS A 44 10.50 0.60 -7.17
C HIS A 44 9.39 1.25 -6.34
N GLU A 45 8.70 2.22 -6.95
CA GLU A 45 7.53 2.85 -6.34
C GLU A 45 6.27 2.28 -6.98
N VAL A 46 5.40 1.75 -6.14
CA VAL A 46 4.13 1.16 -6.51
C VAL A 46 3.04 1.95 -5.82
N GLN A 47 1.95 2.23 -6.53
CA GLN A 47 0.78 2.87 -5.93
C GLN A 47 -0.40 1.92 -5.98
N LEU A 48 -0.97 1.72 -4.80
CA LEU A 48 -2.13 0.87 -4.56
C LEU A 48 -3.29 1.76 -4.14
N ARG A 49 -4.47 1.43 -4.63
CA ARG A 49 -5.73 2.06 -4.22
C ARG A 49 -6.62 1.00 -3.60
N LYS A 50 -7.32 1.37 -2.54
CA LYS A 50 -8.36 0.53 -1.96
C LYS A 50 -9.69 0.94 -2.60
N ASP A 51 -10.25 0.05 -3.40
CA ASP A 51 -11.59 0.20 -3.98
C ASP A 51 -12.54 -0.73 -3.21
N ASP A 52 -13.34 -0.13 -2.33
CA ASP A 52 -14.29 -0.80 -1.43
C ASP A 52 -13.62 -1.83 -0.50
N GLU A 53 -13.52 -3.09 -0.93
CA GLU A 53 -12.86 -4.20 -0.21
C GLU A 53 -11.66 -4.78 -0.97
N LYS A 54 -11.37 -4.31 -2.17
CA LYS A 54 -10.29 -4.81 -3.01
C LYS A 54 -9.16 -3.81 -3.14
N TRP A 55 -7.95 -4.34 -3.18
CA TRP A 55 -6.77 -3.57 -3.49
C TRP A 55 -6.48 -3.68 -4.97
N GLU A 56 -6.29 -2.54 -5.61
CA GLU A 56 -5.95 -2.44 -7.02
C GLU A 56 -4.66 -1.64 -7.18
N GLN A 57 -3.79 -2.12 -8.05
CA GLN A 57 -2.62 -1.37 -8.44
C GLN A 57 -3.01 -0.31 -9.47
N ILE A 58 -2.71 0.94 -9.17
CA ILE A 58 -2.89 2.07 -10.10
C ILE A 58 -1.56 2.51 -10.74
N TRP A 59 -0.42 2.15 -10.13
CA TRP A 59 0.91 2.45 -10.65
C TRP A 59 1.95 1.43 -10.15
N GLY A 60 2.99 1.20 -10.94
CA GLY A 60 4.07 0.26 -10.63
C GLY A 60 3.97 -1.05 -11.41
N GLU A 61 4.71 -2.06 -10.97
CA GLU A 61 4.73 -3.39 -11.57
C GLU A 61 4.69 -4.42 -10.43
N LEU A 62 3.48 -4.76 -10.00
CA LEU A 62 3.20 -5.86 -9.09
C LEU A 62 2.19 -6.81 -9.71
N ASN A 63 2.30 -8.07 -9.31
CA ASN A 63 1.33 -9.09 -9.62
C ASN A 63 0.13 -9.01 -8.67
N GLN A 64 -1.01 -9.55 -9.11
CA GLN A 64 -2.24 -9.56 -8.32
C GLN A 64 -2.06 -10.17 -6.93
N GLU A 65 -1.23 -11.21 -6.78
CA GLU A 65 -0.90 -11.81 -5.49
C GLU A 65 -0.16 -10.83 -4.56
N GLN A 66 0.80 -10.08 -5.10
CA GLN A 66 1.55 -9.08 -4.33
C GLN A 66 0.66 -7.92 -3.91
N VAL A 67 -0.23 -7.47 -4.80
CA VAL A 67 -1.25 -6.44 -4.53
C VAL A 67 -2.16 -6.87 -3.39
N ASP A 68 -2.67 -8.11 -3.43
CA ASP A 68 -3.56 -8.65 -2.40
C ASP A 68 -2.82 -8.79 -1.05
N ALA A 69 -1.59 -9.29 -1.07
CA ALA A 69 -0.77 -9.45 0.13
C ALA A 69 -0.40 -8.11 0.79
N LEU A 70 0.03 -7.12 -0.01
CA LEU A 70 0.26 -5.75 0.46
C LEU A 70 -1.01 -5.14 1.01
N GLY A 71 -2.11 -5.25 0.28
CA GLY A 71 -3.40 -4.75 0.69
C GLY A 71 -3.88 -5.33 2.02
N ALA A 72 -3.71 -6.64 2.22
CA ALA A 72 -4.06 -7.31 3.46
C ALA A 72 -3.23 -6.79 4.65
N GLU A 73 -1.91 -6.62 4.48
CA GLU A 73 -1.06 -6.05 5.53
C GLU A 73 -1.39 -4.57 5.80
N ILE A 74 -1.61 -3.76 4.77
CA ILE A 74 -2.03 -2.36 4.93
C ILE A 74 -3.34 -2.29 5.72
N ASN A 75 -4.33 -3.13 5.39
CA ASN A 75 -5.63 -3.17 6.06
C ASN A 75 -5.50 -3.46 7.56
N LYS A 76 -4.57 -4.34 7.97
CA LYS A 76 -4.28 -4.60 9.39
C LYS A 76 -3.77 -3.36 10.14
N HIS A 77 -3.13 -2.42 9.45
CA HIS A 77 -2.65 -1.16 10.02
C HIS A 77 -3.69 -0.03 9.98
N LEU A 78 -4.78 -0.20 9.22
CA LEU A 78 -5.90 0.76 9.13
C LEU A 78 -6.97 0.52 10.21
N VAL A 79 -6.79 -0.48 11.09
CA VAL A 79 -7.67 -0.83 12.23
C VAL A 79 -7.49 0.12 13.41
#